data_AF-A0A7X9P0Q9-F1
#
_entry.id   AF-A0A7X9P0Q9-F1
#
_cell.length_a   1.000
_cell.length_b   1.000
_cell.length_c   1.000
_cell.angle_alpha   90.00
_cell.angle_beta   90.00
_cell.angle_gamma   90.00
#
_symmetry.space_group_name_H-M   'P 1'
#
loop_
_entity.id
_entity.type
_entity.pdbx_description
1 polymer ?
#
loop_
_entity_poly.entity_id
_entity_poly.type
_entity_poly.pdbx_seq_one_letter_code
_entity_poly.pdbx_strand_id
1 'polypeptide(L)'
;MKYSERKLKLKLENHITYDSFWENPTTIPMELRGSDEAEENNEVPKICDFFDWHYNYSFGTTDPPSAYYYIVSEKMKNIFERFTLPPHKYYEIEVTNVEVEQKYFVLHALSHKHYVDYKKSSFVMKDPYTGEILENIEINIQSKSDYFSTLRNKDEGFRLSFKTEYYDKKYDCLPNSFNSNYPIINESLKRELEKANLIGIDFYEYNQDGFDIPILFPE
;
A
#
# COMPACT_ATOMS: atom_id res chain seq x y z
N MET A 1 3.50 -2.68 23.67
CA MET A 1 2.25 -2.62 22.88
C MET A 1 2.13 -3.95 22.15
N LYS A 2 1.12 -4.78 22.45
CA LYS A 2 1.00 -6.13 21.88
C LYS A 2 0.62 -5.99 20.40
N TYR A 3 1.59 -6.14 19.50
CA TYR A 3 1.33 -6.41 18.08
C TYR A 3 0.81 -7.84 17.97
N SER A 4 -0.50 -8.04 18.03
CA SER A 4 -1.07 -9.36 17.75
C SER A 4 -2.50 -9.26 17.24
N GLU A 5 -2.70 -8.68 16.05
CA GLU A 5 -3.88 -9.00 15.24
C GLU A 5 -3.44 -9.39 13.82
N ARG A 6 -3.23 -10.71 13.74
CA ARG A 6 -3.25 -11.65 12.61
C ARG A 6 -3.39 -11.03 11.21
N LYS A 7 -2.25 -10.91 10.53
CA LYS A 7 -2.14 -10.60 9.09
C LYS A 7 -2.50 -11.84 8.26
N LEU A 8 -3.54 -11.75 7.45
CA LEU A 8 -3.91 -12.78 6.48
C LEU A 8 -3.00 -12.70 5.24
N LYS A 9 -2.74 -13.83 4.60
CA LYS A 9 -1.81 -14.01 3.47
C LYS A 9 -2.53 -14.60 2.26
N LEU A 10 -1.98 -14.46 1.05
CA LEU A 10 -2.66 -14.86 -0.19
C LEU A 10 -1.76 -15.74 -1.06
N LYS A 11 -2.37 -16.67 -1.80
CA LYS A 11 -1.67 -17.59 -2.70
C LYS A 11 -2.37 -17.64 -4.06
N LEU A 12 -1.62 -17.44 -5.15
CA LEU A 12 -2.13 -17.45 -6.53
C LEU A 12 -2.07 -18.88 -7.13
N GLU A 13 -3.14 -19.38 -7.73
CA GLU A 13 -3.12 -20.77 -8.25
C GLU A 13 -2.22 -20.97 -9.51
N ASN A 14 -1.93 -19.90 -10.27
CA ASN A 14 -1.18 -19.97 -11.53
C ASN A 14 -0.06 -18.89 -11.62
N HIS A 15 0.98 -19.16 -12.42
CA HIS A 15 2.11 -18.25 -12.68
C HIS A 15 1.61 -16.94 -13.30
N ILE A 16 1.39 -15.92 -12.47
CA ILE A 16 1.20 -14.56 -12.96
C ILE A 16 2.58 -13.89 -13.01
N THR A 17 3.11 -13.68 -14.21
CA THR A 17 4.33 -12.89 -14.44
C THR A 17 3.98 -11.40 -14.47
N TYR A 18 4.99 -10.51 -14.42
CA TYR A 18 4.77 -9.06 -14.64
C TYR A 18 3.89 -8.84 -15.87
N ASP A 19 4.30 -9.42 -17.00
CA ASP A 19 3.64 -9.24 -18.28
C ASP A 19 2.23 -9.85 -18.29
N SER A 20 2.03 -11.06 -17.72
CA SER A 20 0.72 -11.71 -17.72
C SER A 20 -0.29 -11.13 -16.71
N PHE A 21 0.17 -10.47 -15.64
CA PHE A 21 -0.71 -9.67 -14.77
C PHE A 21 -1.41 -8.57 -15.58
N TRP A 22 -0.67 -7.97 -16.53
CA TRP A 22 -1.15 -6.89 -17.38
C TRP A 22 -1.89 -7.37 -18.64
N GLU A 23 -1.77 -8.65 -19.00
CA GLU A 23 -2.53 -9.29 -20.08
C GLU A 23 -4.02 -9.51 -19.77
N ASN A 24 -4.49 -8.98 -18.63
CA ASN A 24 -5.90 -8.69 -18.37
C ASN A 24 -6.75 -9.94 -18.10
N PRO A 25 -6.41 -10.77 -17.09
CA PRO A 25 -7.35 -11.79 -16.63
C PRO A 25 -8.63 -11.09 -16.15
N THR A 26 -9.79 -11.47 -16.70
CA THR A 26 -11.10 -10.96 -16.27
C THR A 26 -11.37 -11.28 -14.80
N THR A 27 -10.75 -12.35 -14.29
CA THR A 27 -10.88 -12.82 -12.90
C THR A 27 -9.59 -13.49 -12.47
N ILE A 28 -9.12 -13.19 -11.25
CA ILE A 28 -7.87 -13.72 -10.69
C ILE A 28 -8.24 -14.80 -9.64
N PRO A 29 -7.88 -16.08 -9.85
CA PRO A 29 -8.09 -17.09 -8.81
C PRO A 29 -7.13 -16.89 -7.64
N MET A 30 -7.65 -16.85 -6.41
CA MET A 30 -6.86 -16.65 -5.19
C MET A 30 -7.37 -17.51 -4.03
N GLU A 31 -6.45 -18.02 -3.20
CA GLU A 31 -6.78 -18.57 -1.88
C GLU A 31 -6.63 -17.50 -0.80
N LEU A 32 -7.66 -17.28 0.03
CA LEU A 32 -7.54 -16.50 1.26
C LEU A 32 -6.82 -17.34 2.32
N ARG A 33 -5.76 -16.83 2.96
CA ARG A 33 -5.03 -17.60 3.98
C ARG A 33 -4.91 -16.86 5.29
N GLY A 34 -4.84 -17.65 6.37
CA GLY A 34 -4.59 -17.22 7.74
C GLY A 34 -3.29 -16.42 7.91
N SER A 35 -3.06 -15.88 9.11
CA SER A 35 -1.68 -15.66 9.56
C SER A 35 -0.93 -16.99 9.67
N ASP A 36 0.40 -16.99 9.70
CA ASP A 36 1.19 -18.24 9.83
C ASP A 36 0.72 -19.09 11.02
N GLU A 37 0.48 -18.45 12.17
CA GLU A 37 -0.09 -19.10 13.35
C GLU A 37 -1.49 -19.69 13.11
N ALA A 38 -2.33 -19.01 12.31
CA ALA A 38 -3.68 -19.49 12.01
C ALA A 38 -3.62 -20.68 11.05
N GLU A 39 -2.71 -20.66 10.06
CA GLU A 39 -2.44 -21.80 9.19
C GLU A 39 -1.90 -23.02 9.97
N GLU A 40 -0.92 -22.82 10.85
CA GLU A 40 -0.36 -23.89 11.70
C GLU A 40 -1.42 -24.55 12.58
N ASN A 41 -2.43 -23.78 13.00
CA ASN A 41 -3.55 -24.24 13.80
C ASN A 41 -4.76 -24.73 12.97
N ASN A 42 -4.66 -24.77 11.64
CA ASN A 42 -5.76 -25.09 10.72
C ASN A 42 -7.03 -24.23 10.96
N GLU A 43 -6.86 -22.97 11.35
CA GLU A 43 -7.97 -22.03 11.48
C GLU A 43 -8.50 -21.65 10.10
N VAL A 44 -9.83 -21.60 9.96
CA VAL A 44 -10.47 -21.08 8.74
C VAL A 44 -10.13 -19.59 8.60
N PRO A 45 -9.67 -19.13 7.42
CA PRO A 45 -9.42 -17.71 7.18
C PRO A 45 -10.64 -16.86 7.52
N LYS A 46 -10.41 -15.76 8.24
CA LYS A 46 -11.48 -14.81 8.56
C LYS A 46 -11.82 -13.99 7.32
N ILE A 47 -13.11 -13.84 7.07
CA ILE A 47 -13.65 -12.98 6.02
C ILE A 47 -13.60 -11.53 6.52
N CYS A 48 -12.96 -10.65 5.75
CA CYS A 48 -12.78 -9.23 6.04
C CYS A 48 -13.11 -8.40 4.78
N ASP A 49 -13.32 -7.10 4.94
CA ASP A 49 -13.55 -6.18 3.81
C ASP A 49 -12.24 -5.64 3.20
N PHE A 50 -11.14 -5.79 3.91
CA PHE A 50 -9.81 -5.31 3.51
C PHE A 50 -8.75 -6.34 3.90
N PHE A 51 -7.88 -6.69 2.97
CA PHE A 51 -6.69 -7.50 3.23
C PHE A 51 -5.47 -6.85 2.62
N ASP A 52 -4.37 -6.91 3.38
CA ASP A 52 -3.07 -6.57 2.86
C ASP A 52 -2.53 -7.71 2.00
N TRP A 53 -2.10 -7.42 0.77
CA TRP A 53 -1.49 -8.41 -0.10
C TRP A 53 0.01 -8.23 -0.18
N HIS A 54 0.70 -8.79 0.82
CA HIS A 54 2.16 -8.68 0.95
C HIS A 54 2.95 -9.82 0.32
N TYR A 55 2.35 -10.98 0.04
CA TYR A 55 3.10 -12.17 -0.38
C TYR A 55 2.34 -12.98 -1.43
N ASN A 56 3.05 -13.46 -2.45
CA ASN A 56 2.60 -14.51 -3.35
C ASN A 56 3.37 -15.80 -3.02
N TYR A 57 2.75 -16.69 -2.26
CA TYR A 57 3.39 -17.93 -1.80
C TYR A 57 3.60 -18.99 -2.89
N SER A 58 3.02 -18.82 -4.07
CA SER A 58 2.95 -19.88 -5.06
C SER A 58 4.25 -20.11 -5.83
N PHE A 59 5.11 -19.10 -5.94
CA PHE A 59 6.25 -19.15 -6.87
C PHE A 59 7.57 -18.71 -6.28
N GLY A 60 7.65 -18.48 -4.96
CA GLY A 60 8.87 -17.94 -4.35
C GLY A 60 9.31 -16.60 -4.96
N THR A 61 8.38 -15.90 -5.62
CA THR A 61 8.65 -14.66 -6.34
C THR A 61 8.52 -13.46 -5.42
N THR A 62 9.45 -12.52 -5.62
CA THR A 62 9.41 -11.15 -5.13
C THR A 62 8.09 -10.48 -5.45
N ASP A 63 7.68 -9.57 -4.55
CA ASP A 63 6.47 -8.75 -4.59
C ASP A 63 6.01 -8.39 -6.01
N PRO A 64 4.69 -8.39 -6.28
CA PRO A 64 4.17 -7.86 -7.51
C PRO A 64 4.69 -6.43 -7.73
N PRO A 65 4.93 -6.07 -8.98
CA PRO A 65 5.88 -5.03 -9.34
C PRO A 65 5.49 -3.60 -8.95
N SER A 66 6.35 -2.90 -8.21
CA SER A 66 6.33 -1.43 -8.00
C SER A 66 4.97 -0.78 -7.71
N ALA A 67 4.02 -1.55 -7.19
CA ALA A 67 2.65 -1.14 -7.00
C ALA A 67 2.11 -1.75 -5.72
N TYR A 68 1.05 -1.16 -5.21
CA TYR A 68 0.39 -1.61 -4.01
C TYR A 68 -0.85 -2.38 -4.39
N TYR A 69 -1.04 -3.48 -3.69
CA TYR A 69 -2.11 -4.41 -3.91
C TYR A 69 -2.81 -4.63 -2.60
N TYR A 70 -4.08 -4.27 -2.56
CA TYR A 70 -4.98 -4.60 -1.47
C TYR A 70 -6.08 -5.47 -2.02
N ILE A 71 -6.54 -6.45 -1.25
CA ILE A 71 -7.81 -7.09 -1.56
C ILE A 71 -8.91 -6.32 -0.83
N VAL A 72 -9.92 -5.92 -1.58
CA VAL A 72 -11.08 -5.21 -1.05
C VAL A 72 -12.35 -5.95 -1.40
N SER A 73 -13.33 -5.96 -0.50
CA SER A 73 -14.67 -6.43 -0.82
C SER A 73 -15.35 -5.51 -1.83
N GLU A 74 -16.40 -6.01 -2.48
CA GLU A 74 -17.28 -5.20 -3.34
C GLU A 74 -17.81 -3.95 -2.61
N LYS A 75 -18.17 -4.10 -1.34
CA LYS A 75 -18.69 -3.01 -0.52
C LYS A 75 -17.65 -1.91 -0.33
N MET A 76 -16.41 -2.26 -0.01
CA MET A 76 -15.32 -1.30 0.13
C MET A 76 -14.92 -0.67 -1.21
N LYS A 77 -14.88 -1.46 -2.30
CA LYS A 77 -14.69 -0.97 -3.66
C LYS A 77 -15.71 0.12 -4.01
N ASN A 78 -17.01 -0.15 -3.79
CA ASN A 78 -18.08 0.80 -4.08
C ASN A 78 -17.97 2.10 -3.28
N ILE A 79 -17.39 2.04 -2.07
CA ILE A 79 -17.09 3.24 -1.29
C ILE A 79 -15.95 4.01 -1.97
N PHE A 80 -14.82 3.35 -2.23
CA PHE A 80 -13.65 3.98 -2.84
C PHE A 80 -13.91 4.63 -4.20
N GLU A 81 -14.79 4.05 -5.04
CA GLU A 81 -15.16 4.62 -6.34
C GLU A 81 -15.88 5.99 -6.24
N ARG A 82 -16.35 6.37 -5.05
CA ARG A 82 -16.96 7.69 -4.79
C ARG A 82 -15.94 8.75 -4.34
N PHE A 83 -14.68 8.36 -4.16
CA PHE A 83 -13.61 9.20 -3.63
C PHE A 83 -12.44 9.33 -4.60
N THR A 84 -11.62 10.35 -4.37
CA THR A 84 -10.46 10.68 -5.20
C THR A 84 -9.26 9.83 -4.77
N LEU A 85 -9.02 8.74 -5.48
CA LEU A 85 -7.82 7.91 -5.34
C LEU A 85 -6.81 8.24 -6.46
N PRO A 86 -5.52 7.98 -6.25
CA PRO A 86 -4.56 7.94 -7.35
C PRO A 86 -4.99 6.96 -8.45
N PRO A 87 -4.47 7.09 -9.68
CA PRO A 87 -4.70 6.13 -10.76
C PRO A 87 -4.59 4.67 -10.29
N HIS A 88 -5.71 3.96 -10.38
CA HIS A 88 -5.84 2.60 -9.89
C HIS A 88 -6.76 1.77 -10.80
N LYS A 89 -6.76 0.46 -10.59
CA LYS A 89 -7.64 -0.51 -11.23
C LYS A 89 -8.14 -1.52 -10.22
N TYR A 90 -9.32 -2.08 -10.48
CA TYR A 90 -9.88 -3.21 -9.75
C TYR A 90 -9.89 -4.44 -10.65
N TYR A 91 -9.45 -5.57 -10.11
CA TYR A 91 -9.51 -6.86 -10.79
C TYR A 91 -10.32 -7.82 -9.92
N GLU A 92 -11.39 -8.40 -10.46
CA GLU A 92 -12.22 -9.35 -9.72
C GLU A 92 -11.40 -10.59 -9.33
N ILE A 93 -11.67 -11.11 -8.13
CA ILE A 93 -11.02 -12.29 -7.59
C ILE A 93 -12.04 -13.41 -7.47
N GLU A 94 -11.64 -14.60 -7.88
CA GLU A 94 -12.35 -15.85 -7.57
C GLU A 94 -11.67 -16.49 -6.35
N VAL A 95 -12.35 -16.49 -5.20
CA VAL A 95 -11.85 -17.10 -3.97
C VAL A 95 -12.17 -18.59 -3.98
N THR A 96 -11.15 -19.45 -3.97
CA THR A 96 -11.35 -20.89 -4.26
C THR A 96 -11.45 -21.77 -3.00
N ASN A 97 -10.95 -21.30 -1.85
CA ASN A 97 -10.78 -22.14 -0.67
C ASN A 97 -11.77 -21.87 0.48
N VAL A 98 -12.63 -20.87 0.34
CA VAL A 98 -13.68 -20.55 1.30
C VAL A 98 -14.95 -20.16 0.54
N GLU A 99 -16.10 -20.64 1.01
CA GLU A 99 -17.39 -20.21 0.47
C GLU A 99 -17.64 -18.76 0.91
N VAL A 100 -17.57 -17.84 -0.04
CA VAL A 100 -17.81 -16.42 0.18
C VAL A 100 -18.98 -15.97 -0.67
N GLU A 101 -20.02 -15.45 -0.02
CA GLU A 101 -21.13 -14.81 -0.72
C GLU A 101 -20.72 -13.46 -1.33
N GLN A 102 -19.65 -12.85 -0.79
CA GLN A 102 -19.17 -11.55 -1.23
C GLN A 102 -18.08 -11.64 -2.30
N LYS A 103 -18.15 -10.71 -3.27
CA LYS A 103 -17.11 -10.54 -4.28
C LYS A 103 -15.92 -9.77 -3.72
N TYR A 104 -14.74 -10.10 -4.24
CA TYR A 104 -13.49 -9.43 -3.91
C TYR A 104 -12.78 -8.91 -5.14
N PHE A 105 -11.96 -7.90 -4.91
CA PHE A 105 -11.18 -7.26 -5.96
C PHE A 105 -9.77 -6.97 -5.48
N VAL A 106 -8.79 -7.18 -6.36
CA VAL A 106 -7.47 -6.58 -6.19
C VAL A 106 -7.59 -5.10 -6.54
N LEU A 107 -7.45 -4.23 -5.53
CA LEU A 107 -7.14 -2.82 -5.73
C LEU A 107 -5.66 -2.69 -6.07
N HIS A 108 -5.39 -2.34 -7.32
CA HIS A 108 -4.05 -2.11 -7.83
C HIS A 108 -3.81 -0.62 -8.05
N ALA A 109 -2.84 -0.04 -7.34
CA ALA A 109 -2.45 1.35 -7.50
C ALA A 109 -0.92 1.49 -7.63
N LEU A 110 -0.45 2.46 -8.43
CA LEU A 110 0.99 2.74 -8.48
C LEU A 110 1.47 3.29 -7.14
N SER A 111 2.76 3.10 -6.84
CA SER A 111 3.40 3.67 -5.65
C SER A 111 3.24 5.19 -5.56
N HIS A 112 3.09 5.73 -4.33
CA HIS A 112 3.11 7.18 -4.02
C HIS A 112 4.13 8.00 -4.82
N LYS A 113 5.32 7.44 -5.09
CA LYS A 113 6.41 8.04 -5.89
C LYS A 113 6.00 8.49 -7.30
N HIS A 114 4.84 8.08 -7.78
CA HIS A 114 4.29 8.51 -9.07
C HIS A 114 3.47 9.80 -9.00
N TYR A 115 3.05 10.22 -7.81
CA TYR A 115 2.10 11.32 -7.58
C TYR A 115 2.68 12.44 -6.73
N VAL A 116 3.96 12.32 -6.36
CA VAL A 116 4.70 13.33 -5.62
C VAL A 116 5.10 14.49 -6.53
N ASP A 117 4.81 15.72 -6.10
CA ASP A 117 5.43 16.93 -6.61
C ASP A 117 6.84 17.06 -5.99
N TYR A 118 7.82 16.52 -6.71
CA TYR A 118 9.21 16.50 -6.27
C TYR A 118 9.80 17.90 -6.07
N LYS A 119 9.31 18.91 -6.79
CA LYS A 119 9.83 20.29 -6.70
C LYS A 119 9.38 21.00 -5.43
N LYS A 120 8.19 20.66 -4.93
CA LYS A 120 7.62 21.20 -3.69
C LYS A 120 7.94 20.34 -2.47
N SER A 121 8.32 19.10 -2.67
CA SER A 121 8.75 18.20 -1.61
C SER A 121 10.14 18.58 -1.08
N SER A 122 10.42 18.23 0.17
CA SER A 122 11.75 18.40 0.76
C SER A 122 12.34 17.07 1.19
N PHE A 123 13.66 16.97 1.13
CA PHE A 123 14.40 15.73 1.33
C PHE A 123 15.52 15.93 2.36
N VAL A 124 15.90 14.84 3.00
CA VAL A 124 17.06 14.77 3.90
C VAL A 124 17.84 13.50 3.61
N MET A 125 19.16 13.57 3.79
CA MET A 125 19.98 12.36 3.88
C MET A 125 20.00 11.89 5.33
N LYS A 126 19.90 10.58 5.52
CA LYS A 126 20.04 9.93 6.82
C LYS A 126 21.17 8.94 6.81
N ASP A 127 21.87 8.79 7.93
CA ASP A 127 22.72 7.62 8.15
C ASP A 127 21.82 6.36 8.09
N PRO A 128 22.19 5.34 7.29
CA PRO A 128 21.32 4.17 7.07
C PRO A 128 21.25 3.25 8.30
N TYR A 129 22.20 3.37 9.24
CA TYR A 129 22.29 2.56 10.45
C TYR A 129 21.65 3.25 11.65
N THR A 130 21.93 4.54 11.86
CA THR A 130 21.41 5.30 13.01
C THR A 130 20.10 6.01 12.69
N GLY A 131 19.83 6.30 11.41
CA GLY A 131 18.68 7.10 10.98
C GLY A 131 18.83 8.61 11.22
N GLU A 132 19.98 9.06 11.74
CA GLU A 132 20.26 10.47 12.02
C GLU A 132 20.36 11.29 10.73
N ILE A 133 19.86 12.52 10.75
CA ILE A 133 19.92 13.44 9.60
C ILE A 133 21.36 13.92 9.42
N LEU A 134 21.87 13.84 8.18
CA LEU A 134 23.18 14.35 7.80
C LEU A 134 23.04 15.82 7.35
N GLU A 135 23.29 16.76 8.26
CA GLU A 135 22.95 18.19 8.09
C GLU A 135 23.74 18.95 7.01
N ASN A 136 24.82 18.37 6.46
CA ASN A 136 25.73 19.04 5.53
C ASN A 136 25.58 18.63 4.05
N ILE A 137 24.53 17.89 3.70
CA ILE A 137 24.30 17.42 2.32
C ILE A 137 23.13 18.18 1.72
N GLU A 138 23.42 19.10 0.80
CA GLU A 138 22.39 19.75 0.00
C GLU A 138 21.91 18.80 -1.11
N ILE A 139 20.59 18.61 -1.19
CA ILE A 139 19.97 17.71 -2.17
C ILE A 139 18.96 18.51 -2.97
N ASN A 140 19.18 18.60 -4.27
CA ASN A 140 18.26 19.27 -5.17
C ASN A 140 17.52 18.24 -6.03
N ILE A 141 16.39 17.76 -5.55
CA ILE A 141 15.52 16.83 -6.29
C ILE A 141 14.41 17.64 -6.96
N GLN A 142 14.43 17.70 -8.30
CA GLN A 142 13.47 18.48 -9.08
C GLN A 142 12.49 17.60 -9.86
N SER A 143 12.75 16.29 -9.89
CA SER A 143 11.96 15.34 -10.64
C SER A 143 12.03 13.94 -10.03
N LYS A 144 11.10 13.10 -10.47
CA LYS A 144 11.11 11.67 -10.18
C LYS A 144 12.43 11.00 -10.62
N SER A 145 12.95 11.38 -11.78
CA SER A 145 14.21 10.82 -12.30
C SER A 145 15.39 11.14 -11.38
N ASP A 146 15.46 12.39 -10.90
CA ASP A 146 16.51 12.82 -9.96
C ASP A 146 16.44 11.96 -8.70
N TYR A 147 15.25 11.83 -8.11
CA TYR A 147 15.01 11.00 -6.94
C TYR A 147 15.52 9.56 -7.10
N PHE A 148 15.19 8.90 -8.21
CA PHE A 148 15.65 7.53 -8.46
C PHE A 148 17.14 7.44 -8.78
N SER A 149 17.73 8.44 -9.43
CA SER A 149 19.18 8.49 -9.64
C SER A 149 19.94 8.62 -8.32
N THR A 150 19.49 9.51 -7.43
CA THR A 150 20.06 9.68 -6.09
C THR A 150 19.90 8.42 -5.24
N LEU A 151 18.75 7.72 -5.31
CA LEU A 151 18.58 6.44 -4.62
C LEU A 151 19.49 5.32 -5.13
N ARG A 152 19.93 5.38 -6.39
CA ARG A 152 20.80 4.35 -6.99
C ARG A 152 22.28 4.56 -6.65
N ASN A 153 22.68 5.77 -6.28
CA ASN A 153 24.04 6.08 -5.81
C ASN A 153 24.27 5.54 -4.39
N LYS A 154 24.25 4.21 -4.25
CA LYS A 154 24.37 3.48 -2.98
C LYS A 154 25.77 3.59 -2.35
N ASP A 155 26.77 4.04 -3.11
CA ASP A 155 28.16 4.08 -2.68
C ASP A 155 28.46 5.20 -1.65
N GLU A 156 27.51 6.10 -1.41
CA GLU A 156 27.73 7.29 -0.58
C GLU A 156 27.36 7.11 0.91
N GLY A 157 27.00 5.89 1.34
CA GLY A 157 26.82 5.57 2.75
C GLY A 157 25.65 6.29 3.44
N PHE A 158 24.67 6.79 2.68
CA PHE A 158 23.47 7.44 3.19
C PHE A 158 22.17 6.85 2.62
N ARG A 159 21.04 7.21 3.24
CA ARG A 159 19.69 6.94 2.78
C ARG A 159 18.94 8.25 2.53
N LEU A 160 18.50 8.46 1.29
CA LEU A 160 17.59 9.55 0.94
C LEU A 160 16.20 9.30 1.56
N SER A 161 15.66 10.29 2.27
CA SER A 161 14.34 10.27 2.88
C SER A 161 13.57 11.53 2.54
N PHE A 162 12.24 11.44 2.46
CA PHE A 162 11.40 12.63 2.50
C PHE A 162 11.48 13.28 3.88
N LYS A 163 11.43 14.61 3.91
CA LYS A 163 11.17 15.43 5.09
C LYS A 163 9.77 16.02 5.03
N THR A 164 9.29 16.38 3.85
CA THR A 164 7.89 16.69 3.56
C THR A 164 7.53 16.09 2.21
N GLU A 165 6.36 15.47 2.12
CA GLU A 165 5.86 14.87 0.90
C GLU A 165 4.72 15.72 0.36
N TYR A 166 4.94 16.34 -0.80
CA TYR A 166 3.91 17.13 -1.47
C TYR A 166 3.33 16.32 -2.63
N TYR A 167 2.01 16.21 -2.71
CA TYR A 167 1.34 15.49 -3.79
C TYR A 167 0.84 16.46 -4.88
N ASP A 168 0.75 15.97 -6.11
CA ASP A 168 0.33 16.77 -7.27
C ASP A 168 -1.16 17.17 -7.24
N LYS A 169 -1.97 16.42 -6.49
CA LYS A 169 -3.41 16.58 -6.33
C LYS A 169 -3.82 16.23 -4.92
N LYS A 170 -5.00 16.72 -4.53
CA LYS A 170 -5.65 16.32 -3.29
C LYS A 170 -6.32 14.95 -3.47
N TYR A 171 -5.86 13.97 -2.71
CA TYR A 171 -6.42 12.63 -2.69
C TYR A 171 -7.18 12.40 -1.38
N ASP A 172 -8.29 11.66 -1.47
CA ASP A 172 -9.08 11.23 -0.31
C ASP A 172 -8.51 9.94 0.32
N CYS A 173 -7.80 9.14 -0.48
CA CYS A 173 -7.07 7.96 -0.06
C CYS A 173 -5.74 7.88 -0.82
N LEU A 174 -4.65 7.81 -0.09
CA LEU A 174 -3.34 7.41 -0.58
C LEU A 174 -3.16 5.94 -0.19
N PRO A 175 -3.15 5.00 -1.16
CA PRO A 175 -2.98 3.58 -0.87
C PRO A 175 -1.73 3.28 -0.04
N ASN A 176 -0.72 4.12 -0.14
CA ASN A 176 0.49 4.05 0.64
C ASN A 176 1.16 5.43 0.75
N SER A 177 2.15 5.55 1.63
CA SER A 177 3.06 6.71 1.67
C SER A 177 4.51 6.27 1.81
N PHE A 178 5.43 7.22 1.96
CA PHE A 178 6.85 6.89 2.18
C PHE A 178 7.08 6.11 3.49
N ASN A 179 6.31 6.38 4.55
CA ASN A 179 6.49 5.77 5.88
C ASN A 179 5.35 4.85 6.32
N SER A 180 4.22 4.85 5.60
CA SER A 180 3.12 3.94 5.88
C SER A 180 2.98 2.89 4.79
N ASN A 181 2.99 1.63 5.21
CA ASN A 181 2.56 0.51 4.37
C ASN A 181 1.03 0.36 4.35
N TYR A 182 0.31 1.15 5.14
CA TYR A 182 -1.14 1.18 5.20
C TYR A 182 -1.70 2.38 4.44
N PRO A 183 -2.92 2.29 3.89
CA PRO A 183 -3.58 3.42 3.27
C PRO A 183 -3.77 4.59 4.25
N ILE A 184 -3.48 5.80 3.78
CA ILE A 184 -3.78 7.04 4.49
C ILE A 184 -5.05 7.61 3.87
N ILE A 185 -6.06 7.84 4.69
CA ILE A 185 -7.36 8.34 4.24
C ILE A 185 -7.68 9.65 4.94
N ASN A 186 -8.53 10.47 4.31
CA ASN A 186 -9.07 11.64 4.99
C ASN A 186 -10.32 11.33 5.81
N GLU A 187 -10.73 12.31 6.63
CA GLU A 187 -11.90 12.21 7.51
C GLU A 187 -13.24 12.00 6.81
N SER A 188 -13.36 12.41 5.53
CA SER A 188 -14.59 12.18 4.79
C SER A 188 -14.73 10.71 4.40
N LEU A 189 -13.65 10.12 3.90
CA LEU A 189 -13.63 8.69 3.56
C LEU A 189 -13.74 7.82 4.81
N LYS A 190 -13.03 8.15 5.90
CA LYS A 190 -13.14 7.43 7.18
C LYS A 190 -14.59 7.29 7.64
N ARG A 191 -15.36 8.39 7.62
CA ARG A 191 -16.78 8.39 8.01
C ARG A 191 -17.65 7.48 7.17
N GLU A 192 -17.43 7.43 5.86
CA GLU A 192 -18.18 6.54 4.97
C GLU A 192 -17.81 5.06 5.20
N LEU A 193 -16.54 4.76 5.50
CA LEU A 193 -16.10 3.41 5.85
C LEU A 193 -16.68 2.96 7.21
N GLU A 194 -16.66 3.82 8.23
CA GLU A 194 -17.26 3.55 9.55
C GLU A 194 -18.77 3.31 9.43
N LYS A 195 -19.48 4.17 8.70
CA LYS A 195 -20.93 4.03 8.46
C LYS A 195 -21.28 2.74 7.74
N ALA A 196 -20.38 2.24 6.89
CA ALA A 196 -20.60 1.02 6.17
C ALA A 196 -20.53 -0.22 7.06
N ASN A 197 -19.99 -0.17 8.29
CA ASN A 197 -19.74 -1.34 9.14
C ASN A 197 -18.92 -2.40 8.40
N LEU A 198 -17.71 -2.04 7.98
CA LEU A 198 -16.76 -2.96 7.35
C LEU A 198 -16.09 -3.84 8.42
N ILE A 199 -15.76 -5.08 8.05
CA ILE A 199 -15.18 -6.10 8.92
C ILE A 199 -13.66 -6.11 8.76
N GLY A 200 -12.93 -6.18 9.88
CA GLY A 200 -11.46 -6.32 9.88
C GLY A 200 -10.71 -5.05 9.52
N ILE A 201 -11.28 -3.88 9.81
CA ILE A 201 -10.65 -2.58 9.58
C ILE A 201 -10.58 -1.81 10.89
N ASP A 202 -9.38 -1.37 11.23
CA ASP A 202 -9.12 -0.44 12.33
C ASP A 202 -8.56 0.87 11.79
N PHE A 203 -8.92 1.97 12.44
CA PHE A 203 -8.43 3.31 12.09
C PHE A 203 -7.49 3.81 13.17
N TYR A 204 -6.38 4.38 12.72
CA TYR A 204 -5.41 5.05 13.58
C TYR A 204 -5.20 6.47 13.07
N GLU A 205 -5.03 7.40 14.00
CA GLU A 205 -4.71 8.78 13.65
C GLU A 205 -3.30 8.84 13.06
N TYR A 206 -3.16 9.51 11.92
CA TYR A 206 -1.87 9.75 11.29
C TYR A 206 -1.13 10.87 12.05
N ASN A 207 -0.14 10.52 12.86
CA ASN A 207 0.53 11.46 13.76
C ASN A 207 1.98 11.73 13.36
N GLN A 208 2.28 12.96 12.97
CA GLN A 208 3.62 13.38 12.49
C GLN A 208 4.74 13.21 13.53
N ASP A 209 4.40 13.03 14.80
CA ASP A 209 5.36 12.81 15.89
C ASP A 209 5.93 11.37 15.92
N GLY A 210 5.29 10.42 15.22
CA GLY A 210 5.53 8.98 15.30
C GLY A 210 6.40 8.38 14.19
N PHE A 211 7.37 9.15 13.64
CA PHE A 211 8.11 8.87 12.40
C PHE A 211 7.36 9.19 11.11
N ASP A 212 6.11 9.65 11.18
CA ASP A 212 5.34 10.03 10.00
C ASP A 212 5.80 11.36 9.40
N ILE A 213 5.82 11.44 8.08
CA ILE A 213 6.25 12.63 7.35
C ILE A 213 5.05 13.50 7.07
N PRO A 214 5.14 14.84 7.23
CA PRO A 214 4.07 15.73 6.81
C PRO A 214 3.70 15.51 5.34
N ILE A 215 2.43 15.14 5.13
CA ILE A 215 1.81 15.01 3.81
C ILE A 215 1.08 16.29 3.50
N LEU A 216 1.42 16.91 2.38
CA LEU A 216 0.86 18.18 1.93
C LEU A 216 0.19 17.99 0.56
N PHE A 217 -0.91 18.71 0.38
CA PHE A 217 -1.70 18.72 -0.84
C PHE A 217 -1.76 20.14 -1.42
N PRO A 218 -2.07 20.31 -2.71
CA PRO A 218 -2.43 21.61 -3.26
C PRO A 218 -3.61 22.21 -2.53
N GLU A 219 -3.56 23.54 -2.34
CA GLU A 219 -4.67 24.35 -1.82
C GLU A 219 -5.87 24.35 -2.75
#